data_AF-A0A125T0U1-F1
#
_entry.id   AF-A0A125T0U1-F1
#
_cell.length_a   1.000
_cell.length_b   1.000
_cell.length_c   1.000
_cell.angle_alpha   90.00
_cell.angle_beta   90.00
_cell.angle_gamma   90.00
#
_symmetry.space_group_name_H-M   'P 1'
#
loop_
_entity.id
_entity.type
_entity.pdbx_description
1 polymer ?
#
loop_
_entity_poly.entity_id
_entity_poly.type
_entity_poly.pdbx_seq_one_letter_code
_entity_poly.pdbx_strand_id
1 'polypeptide(L)'
;IPFGAVGGYRKSHVIDNKYNQVYEIDLFLEHQWADDLWEVTQHRSFKPARSPYLPETPYVVNNTVPSEKGFTVTLGNFKPDVELKNLTLNGVPLTLPEAQNRGVKINEVQHPNGTKDFVLKVPFDNPLVSVEYIGAFIRRYTLNITYPLN
;
A
#
# COMPACT_ATOMS: atom_id res chain seq x y z
N ILE A 1 -3.87 -26.04 8.22
CA ILE A 1 -4.77 -25.22 7.37
C ILE A 1 -3.92 -24.67 6.24
N PRO A 2 -4.23 -24.97 4.97
CA PRO A 2 -3.49 -24.41 3.85
C PRO A 2 -3.67 -22.90 3.80
N PHE A 3 -2.63 -22.19 3.39
CA PHE A 3 -2.68 -20.75 3.18
C PHE A 3 -3.63 -20.43 2.02
N GLY A 4 -4.58 -19.50 2.23
CA GLY A 4 -5.62 -19.18 1.24
C GLY A 4 -6.88 -20.06 1.31
N ALA A 5 -7.12 -20.72 2.45
CA ALA A 5 -8.39 -21.42 2.69
C ALA A 5 -9.60 -20.46 2.63
N VAL A 6 -10.75 -20.98 2.22
CA VAL A 6 -12.02 -20.22 2.15
C VAL A 6 -12.32 -19.57 3.50
N GLY A 7 -12.67 -18.28 3.49
CA GLY A 7 -12.94 -17.48 4.69
C GLY A 7 -11.71 -16.76 5.27
N GLY A 8 -10.50 -17.04 4.76
CA GLY A 8 -9.31 -16.28 5.12
C GLY A 8 -9.13 -15.03 4.27
N TYR A 9 -8.52 -14.00 4.85
CA TYR A 9 -8.24 -12.73 4.18
C TYR A 9 -6.89 -12.16 4.61
N ARG A 10 -6.37 -11.20 3.82
CA ARG A 10 -5.13 -10.49 4.15
C ARG A 10 -5.43 -9.06 4.59
N LYS A 11 -4.65 -8.57 5.55
CA LYS A 11 -4.63 -7.16 5.96
C LYS A 11 -3.23 -6.58 5.90
N SER A 12 -3.18 -5.29 5.63
CA SER A 12 -1.99 -4.46 5.58
C SER A 12 -1.73 -3.77 6.93
N HIS A 13 -0.46 -3.69 7.32
CA HIS A 13 -0.03 -2.98 8.53
C HIS A 13 1.31 -2.29 8.32
N VAL A 14 1.51 -1.15 8.98
CA VAL A 14 2.82 -0.51 9.12
C VAL A 14 3.38 -0.83 10.50
N ILE A 15 4.52 -1.51 10.54
CA ILE A 15 5.25 -1.85 11.77
C ILE A 15 6.69 -1.42 11.59
N ASP A 16 7.23 -0.64 12.52
CA ASP A 16 8.59 -0.08 12.45
C ASP A 16 8.91 0.59 11.11
N ASN A 17 7.94 1.35 10.58
CA ASN A 17 8.03 2.02 9.28
C ASN A 17 8.24 1.07 8.08
N LYS A 18 7.84 -0.20 8.21
CA LYS A 18 7.84 -1.19 7.13
C LYS A 18 6.42 -1.64 6.83
N TYR A 19 6.14 -1.82 5.55
CA TYR A 19 4.90 -2.42 5.08
C TYR A 19 4.91 -3.92 5.41
N ASN A 20 3.84 -4.40 6.04
CA ASN A 20 3.67 -5.79 6.42
C ASN A 20 2.29 -6.29 6.01
N GLN A 21 2.18 -7.59 5.74
CA GLN A 21 0.92 -8.28 5.55
C GLN A 21 0.71 -9.33 6.63
N VAL A 22 -0.54 -9.48 7.05
CA VAL A 22 -0.98 -10.57 7.92
C VAL A 22 -2.12 -11.32 7.23
N TYR A 23 -2.14 -12.64 7.36
CA TYR A 23 -3.27 -13.47 6.96
C TYR A 23 -4.10 -13.81 8.20
N GLU A 24 -5.41 -13.59 8.13
CA GLU A 24 -6.36 -13.87 9.20
C GLU A 24 -7.44 -14.82 8.70
N ILE A 25 -7.90 -15.72 9.57
CA ILE A 25 -8.99 -16.66 9.30
C ILE A 25 -9.72 -17.03 10.59
N ASP A 26 -11.05 -17.09 10.53
CA ASP A 26 -11.88 -17.60 11.62
C ASP A 26 -12.06 -19.10 11.48
N LEU A 27 -11.58 -19.86 12.48
CA LEU A 27 -11.66 -21.31 12.49
C LEU A 27 -12.89 -21.76 13.26
N PHE A 28 -13.70 -22.62 12.63
CA PHE A 28 -14.74 -23.39 13.29
C PHE A 28 -14.25 -24.82 13.48
N LEU A 29 -14.09 -25.23 14.73
CA LEU A 29 -13.74 -26.60 15.08
C LEU A 29 -14.93 -27.27 15.74
N GLU A 30 -15.34 -28.39 15.15
CA GLU A 30 -16.39 -29.25 15.66
C GLU A 30 -15.79 -30.61 16.00
N HIS A 31 -15.96 -31.04 17.25
CA HIS A 31 -15.59 -32.37 17.71
C HIS A 31 -16.86 -33.09 18.17
N GLN A 32 -17.09 -34.27 17.62
CA GLN A 32 -18.21 -35.14 17.97
C GLN A 32 -17.67 -36.45 18.51
N TRP A 33 -18.24 -36.95 19.59
CA TRP A 33 -17.97 -38.28 20.12
C TRP A 33 -19.27 -38.91 20.61
N ALA A 34 -19.36 -40.24 20.55
CA ALA A 34 -20.45 -41.01 21.11
C ALA A 34 -19.89 -41.95 22.17
N ASP A 35 -20.68 -42.27 23.18
CA ASP A 35 -20.36 -43.30 24.17
C ASP A 35 -21.55 -44.25 24.34
N ASP A 36 -21.35 -45.33 25.08
CA ASP A 36 -22.38 -46.36 25.25
C ASP A 36 -23.63 -45.85 26.00
N LEU A 37 -23.58 -44.64 26.57
CA LEU A 37 -24.65 -44.00 27.35
C LEU A 37 -25.37 -42.88 26.58
N TRP A 38 -24.73 -42.24 25.60
CA TRP A 38 -25.25 -41.08 24.88
C TRP A 38 -25.04 -41.18 23.36
N GLU A 39 -26.10 -40.89 22.59
CA GLU A 39 -26.12 -41.04 21.13
C GLU A 39 -25.03 -40.22 20.41
N VAL A 40 -24.91 -38.92 20.71
CA VAL A 40 -23.81 -38.04 20.22
C VAL A 40 -23.61 -36.89 21.21
N THR A 41 -22.39 -36.72 21.71
CA THR A 41 -21.95 -35.48 22.37
C THR A 41 -21.11 -34.65 21.41
N GLN A 42 -21.31 -33.33 21.44
CA GLN A 42 -20.69 -32.40 20.53
C GLN A 42 -20.05 -31.23 21.27
N HIS A 43 -18.83 -30.86 20.88
CA HIS A 43 -18.16 -29.63 21.26
C HIS A 43 -17.86 -28.78 20.02
N ARG A 44 -18.33 -27.53 20.01
CA ARG A 44 -18.08 -26.53 18.97
C ARG A 44 -17.24 -25.39 19.51
N SER A 45 -16.22 -24.96 18.77
CA SER A 45 -15.41 -23.81 19.13
C SER A 45 -15.08 -22.93 17.93
N PHE A 46 -15.06 -21.63 18.17
CA PHE A 46 -14.63 -20.62 17.21
C PHE A 46 -13.31 -20.01 17.67
N LYS A 47 -12.30 -19.99 16.81
CA LYS A 47 -10.97 -19.47 17.13
C LYS A 47 -10.43 -18.63 15.96
N PRO A 48 -10.16 -17.34 16.14
CA PRO A 48 -9.42 -16.58 15.14
C PRO A 48 -7.96 -17.07 15.11
N ALA A 49 -7.42 -17.25 13.91
CA ALA A 49 -6.01 -17.56 13.68
C ALA A 49 -5.40 -16.49 12.78
N ARG A 50 -4.17 -16.11 13.07
CA ARG A 50 -3.40 -15.16 12.26
C ARG A 50 -1.98 -15.64 12.03
N SER A 51 -1.43 -15.35 10.85
CA SER A 51 0.00 -15.52 10.60
C SER A 51 0.81 -14.51 11.41
N PRO A 52 2.13 -14.70 11.55
CA PRO A 52 3.04 -13.60 11.87
C PRO A 52 2.93 -12.48 10.83
N TYR A 53 3.38 -11.28 11.18
CA TYR A 53 3.54 -10.18 10.23
C TYR A 53 4.67 -10.51 9.25
N LEU A 54 4.33 -10.52 7.97
CA LEU A 54 5.26 -10.76 6.89
C LEU A 54 5.66 -9.42 6.29
N PRO A 55 6.94 -9.02 6.40
CA PRO A 55 7.40 -7.78 5.81
C PRO A 55 7.39 -7.89 4.29
N GLU A 56 6.83 -6.88 3.64
CA GLU A 56 6.75 -6.74 2.19
C GLU A 56 7.50 -5.47 1.81
N THR A 57 8.28 -5.51 0.73
CA THR A 57 9.02 -4.34 0.26
C THR A 57 8.27 -3.70 -0.91
N PRO A 58 7.70 -2.48 -0.73
CA PRO A 58 7.17 -1.73 -1.87
C PRO A 58 8.29 -1.36 -2.84
N TYR A 59 7.99 -1.35 -4.12
CA TYR A 59 8.84 -0.80 -5.17
C TYR A 59 8.52 0.66 -5.43
N VAL A 60 9.55 1.37 -5.89
CA VAL A 60 9.43 2.71 -6.49
C VAL A 60 9.98 2.63 -7.90
N VAL A 61 9.19 3.09 -8.87
CA VAL A 61 9.60 3.20 -10.27
C VAL A 61 9.52 4.67 -10.69
N ASN A 62 10.64 5.19 -11.19
CA ASN A 62 10.68 6.50 -11.83
C ASN A 62 10.34 6.35 -13.32
N ASN A 63 9.09 6.66 -13.67
CA ASN A 63 8.55 6.64 -15.02
C ASN A 63 8.62 8.02 -15.71
N THR A 64 9.50 8.92 -15.23
CA THR A 64 9.60 10.28 -15.74
C THR A 64 10.13 10.29 -17.18
N VAL A 65 9.35 10.87 -18.09
CA VAL A 65 9.77 11.17 -19.46
C VAL A 65 10.06 12.67 -19.56
N PRO A 66 11.31 13.10 -19.80
CA PRO A 66 11.67 14.53 -19.77
C PRO A 66 10.86 15.40 -20.74
N SER A 67 10.47 14.88 -21.91
CA SER A 67 9.64 15.60 -22.88
C SER A 67 8.23 15.89 -22.39
N GLU A 68 7.74 15.16 -21.38
CA GLU A 68 6.44 15.41 -20.73
C GLU A 68 6.51 16.49 -19.64
N LYS A 69 7.72 17.02 -19.36
CA LYS A 69 7.96 18.15 -18.44
C LYS A 69 7.41 17.97 -17.03
N GLY A 70 7.43 16.74 -16.51
CA GLY A 70 7.00 16.46 -15.15
C GLY A 70 7.51 15.12 -14.65
N PHE A 71 7.72 15.01 -13.34
CA PHE A 71 8.02 13.75 -12.68
C PHE A 71 6.81 12.82 -12.77
N THR A 72 7.04 11.57 -13.12
CA THR A 72 6.04 10.49 -13.00
C THR A 72 6.65 9.38 -12.17
N VAL A 73 6.10 9.15 -10.98
CA VAL A 73 6.63 8.18 -10.01
C VAL A 73 5.52 7.22 -9.62
N THR A 74 5.80 5.92 -9.72
CA THR A 74 4.89 4.86 -9.29
C THR A 74 5.43 4.25 -8.00
N LEU A 75 4.61 4.25 -6.96
CA LEU A 75 4.88 3.56 -5.70
C LEU A 75 3.90 2.39 -5.58
N GLY A 76 4.43 1.17 -5.42
CA GLY A 76 3.61 -0.03 -5.50
C GLY A 76 4.14 -1.19 -4.69
N ASN A 77 3.22 -1.89 -4.04
CA ASN A 77 2.78 -3.25 -4.34
C ASN A 77 1.73 -3.52 -3.26
N PHE A 78 0.74 -2.63 -3.17
CA PHE A 78 -0.08 -2.53 -1.98
C PHE A 78 -1.34 -3.36 -2.13
N LYS A 79 -1.91 -3.78 -1.00
CA LYS A 79 -3.23 -4.39 -1.00
C LYS A 79 -4.32 -3.31 -1.10
N PRO A 80 -5.55 -3.67 -1.50
CA PRO A 80 -6.62 -2.69 -1.71
C PRO A 80 -6.97 -1.87 -0.47
N ASP A 81 -6.68 -2.40 0.72
CA ASP A 81 -6.93 -1.78 2.04
C ASP A 81 -5.93 -0.65 2.39
N VAL A 82 -4.82 -0.52 1.65
CA VAL A 82 -3.85 0.55 1.86
C VAL A 82 -4.34 1.85 1.24
N GLU A 83 -4.30 2.97 1.94
CA GLU A 83 -4.72 4.27 1.45
C GLU A 83 -3.57 5.27 1.57
N LEU A 84 -3.38 6.08 0.53
CA LEU A 84 -2.50 7.24 0.61
C LEU A 84 -3.20 8.32 1.44
N LYS A 85 -2.65 8.67 2.62
CA LYS A 85 -3.30 9.64 3.51
C LYS A 85 -3.00 11.09 3.11
N ASN A 86 -1.75 11.36 2.77
CA ASN A 86 -1.28 12.68 2.38
C ASN A 86 0.03 12.55 1.58
N LEU A 87 0.64 13.68 1.22
CA LEU A 87 1.93 13.73 0.55
C LEU A 87 2.85 14.74 1.24
N THR A 88 4.15 14.50 1.23
CA THR A 88 5.12 15.54 1.53
C THR A 88 6.04 15.72 0.33
N LEU A 89 6.07 16.92 -0.25
CA LEU A 89 6.90 17.26 -1.41
C LEU A 89 7.98 18.24 -0.98
N ASN A 90 9.25 17.85 -1.10
CA ASN A 90 10.41 18.63 -0.68
C ASN A 90 10.26 19.26 0.73
N GLY A 91 9.76 18.46 1.67
CA GLY A 91 9.56 18.88 3.07
C GLY A 91 8.25 19.61 3.37
N VAL A 92 7.42 19.90 2.35
CA VAL A 92 6.11 20.54 2.55
C VAL A 92 5.00 19.49 2.60
N PRO A 93 4.36 19.25 3.76
CA PRO A 93 3.22 18.35 3.86
C PRO A 93 1.99 18.96 3.20
N LEU A 94 1.22 18.13 2.49
CA LEU A 94 0.04 18.49 1.71
C LEU A 94 -1.01 17.40 1.88
N THR A 95 -2.24 17.80 2.15
CA THR A 95 -3.40 16.92 1.93
C THR A 95 -3.54 16.59 0.43
N LEU A 96 -4.23 15.49 0.10
CA LEU A 96 -4.44 15.14 -1.31
C LEU A 96 -5.14 16.24 -2.12
N PRO A 97 -6.19 16.91 -1.59
CA PRO A 97 -6.82 18.03 -2.30
C PRO A 97 -5.88 19.22 -2.49
N GLU A 98 -5.05 19.56 -1.50
CA GLU A 98 -4.05 20.63 -1.64
C GLU A 98 -3.00 20.30 -2.71
N ALA A 99 -2.53 19.06 -2.75
CA ALA A 99 -1.62 18.60 -3.78
C ALA A 99 -2.25 18.71 -5.18
N GLN A 100 -3.50 18.27 -5.34
CA GLN A 100 -4.25 18.40 -6.59
C GLN A 100 -4.45 19.85 -7.02
N ASN A 101 -4.80 20.74 -6.08
CA ASN A 101 -4.91 22.18 -6.34
C ASN A 101 -3.57 22.80 -6.78
N ARG A 102 -2.44 22.22 -6.37
CA ARG A 102 -1.09 22.60 -6.81
C ARG A 102 -0.65 21.90 -8.10
N GLY A 103 -1.57 21.26 -8.82
CA GLY A 103 -1.31 20.61 -10.11
C GLY A 103 -0.67 19.23 -10.03
N VAL A 104 -0.61 18.62 -8.84
CA VAL A 104 -0.14 17.25 -8.67
C VAL A 104 -1.26 16.29 -9.05
N LYS A 105 -1.01 15.39 -10.00
CA LYS A 105 -1.97 14.32 -10.34
C LYS A 105 -1.66 13.09 -9.50
N ILE A 106 -2.69 12.53 -8.89
CA ILE A 106 -2.60 11.35 -8.02
C ILE A 106 -3.61 10.35 -8.58
N ASN A 107 -3.12 9.18 -9.02
CA ASN A 107 -3.97 8.12 -9.53
C ASN A 107 -3.71 6.82 -8.75
N GLU A 108 -4.77 6.06 -8.50
CA GLU A 108 -4.68 4.68 -8.03
C GLU A 108 -4.87 3.73 -9.21
N VAL A 109 -3.97 2.76 -9.34
CA VAL A 109 -4.03 1.73 -10.40
C VAL A 109 -4.19 0.38 -9.74
N GLN A 110 -5.32 -0.28 -9.99
CA GLN A 110 -5.54 -1.66 -9.56
C GLN A 110 -5.04 -2.65 -10.60
N HIS A 111 -4.38 -3.71 -10.14
CA HIS A 111 -3.80 -4.74 -10.98
C HIS A 111 -4.61 -6.05 -10.90
N PRO A 112 -4.63 -6.88 -11.96
CA PRO A 112 -5.34 -8.16 -11.96
C PRO A 112 -4.89 -9.16 -10.88
N ASN A 113 -3.67 -9.01 -10.35
CA ASN A 113 -3.14 -9.80 -9.24
C ASN A 113 -3.69 -9.38 -7.85
N GLY A 114 -4.65 -8.44 -7.82
CA GLY A 114 -5.27 -7.93 -6.59
C GLY A 114 -4.38 -7.01 -5.77
N THR A 115 -3.34 -6.43 -6.38
CA THR A 115 -2.55 -5.35 -5.77
C THR A 115 -2.88 -4.02 -6.42
N LYS A 116 -2.42 -2.93 -5.81
CA LYS A 116 -2.58 -1.58 -6.32
C LYS A 116 -1.34 -0.73 -6.13
N ASP A 117 -1.24 0.26 -7.00
CA ASP A 117 -0.16 1.24 -7.02
C ASP A 117 -0.71 2.66 -6.94
N PHE A 118 0.10 3.56 -6.40
CA PHE A 118 -0.10 4.99 -6.47
C PHE A 118 0.82 5.57 -7.54
N VAL A 119 0.24 6.24 -8.53
CA VAL A 119 0.97 6.96 -9.58
C VAL A 119 0.86 8.45 -9.32
N LEU A 120 2.00 9.09 -9.09
CA LEU A 120 2.11 10.52 -8.88
C LEU A 120 2.69 11.19 -10.13
N LYS A 121 2.04 12.25 -10.61
CA LYS A 121 2.61 13.14 -11.63
C LYS A 121 2.75 14.56 -11.10
N VAL A 122 3.97 15.08 -11.07
CA VAL A 122 4.30 16.43 -10.58
C VAL A 122 4.97 17.22 -11.71
N PRO A 123 4.35 18.32 -12.19
CA PRO A 123 4.96 19.18 -13.21
C PRO A 123 6.32 19.75 -12.77
N PHE A 124 7.26 19.92 -13.70
CA PHE A 124 8.60 20.48 -13.39
C PHE A 124 8.57 21.97 -13.03
N ASP A 125 7.53 22.69 -13.44
CA ASP A 125 7.26 24.08 -13.08
C ASP A 125 6.51 24.22 -11.75
N ASN A 126 6.19 23.11 -11.07
CA ASN A 126 5.60 23.14 -9.75
C ASN A 126 6.56 23.84 -8.76
N PRO A 127 6.08 24.77 -7.93
CA PRO A 127 6.93 25.55 -7.03
C PRO A 127 7.66 24.73 -5.96
N LEU A 128 7.21 23.49 -5.71
CA LEU A 128 7.85 22.57 -4.78
C LEU A 128 8.94 21.73 -5.45
N VAL A 129 9.14 21.83 -6.76
CA VAL A 129 10.27 21.18 -7.45
C VAL A 129 11.50 22.07 -7.35
N SER A 130 12.62 21.51 -6.89
CA SER A 130 13.88 22.22 -6.85
C SER A 130 14.52 22.23 -8.23
N VAL A 131 14.92 23.41 -8.69
CA VAL A 131 15.56 23.61 -10.00
C VAL A 131 16.93 24.20 -9.81
N GLU A 132 17.93 23.59 -10.43
CA GLU A 132 19.32 24.04 -10.39
C GLU A 132 19.88 24.21 -11.79
N TYR A 133 20.64 25.30 -11.99
CA TYR A 133 21.28 25.63 -13.26
C TYR A 133 22.71 25.12 -13.25
N ILE A 134 22.95 24.01 -13.96
CA ILE A 134 24.28 23.37 -14.03
C ILE A 134 25.11 23.96 -15.19
N GLY A 135 24.46 24.68 -16.11
CA GLY A 135 25.11 25.43 -17.18
C GLY A 135 24.09 26.29 -17.93
N ALA A 136 24.54 26.99 -18.97
CA ALA A 136 23.69 27.94 -19.71
C ALA A 136 22.39 27.32 -20.25
N PHE A 137 22.38 26.01 -20.55
CA PHE A 137 21.24 25.31 -21.13
C PHE A 137 20.84 24.02 -20.41
N ILE A 138 21.51 23.68 -19.29
CA ILE A 138 21.25 22.44 -18.55
C ILE A 138 20.63 22.78 -17.22
N ARG A 139 19.44 22.21 -16.98
CA ARG A 139 18.70 22.34 -15.74
C ARG A 139 18.56 20.97 -15.08
N ARG A 140 18.84 20.89 -13.78
CA ARG A 140 18.55 19.73 -12.95
C ARG A 140 17.29 20.00 -12.14
N TYR A 141 16.35 19.05 -12.21
CA TYR A 141 15.12 19.08 -11.44
C TYR A 141 15.22 18.00 -10.36
N THR A 142 14.87 18.35 -9.12
CA THR A 142 14.92 17.43 -7.97
C THR A 142 13.62 17.53 -7.19
N LEU A 143 13.05 16.38 -6.85
CA LEU A 143 11.83 16.27 -6.05
C LEU A 143 11.95 15.11 -5.07
N ASN A 144 11.92 15.42 -3.78
CA ASN A 144 11.79 14.45 -2.69
C ASN A 144 10.31 14.25 -2.37
N ILE A 145 9.89 12.99 -2.24
CA ILE A 145 8.50 12.63 -2.00
C ILE A 145 8.43 11.68 -0.80
N THR A 146 7.58 12.00 0.17
CA THR A 146 7.22 11.09 1.27
C THR A 146 5.75 10.71 1.12
N TYR A 147 5.46 9.41 1.30
CA TYR A 147 4.12 8.83 1.17
C TYR A 147 3.63 8.26 2.50
N PRO A 148 2.91 9.03 3.32
CA PRO A 148 2.23 8.48 4.48
C PRO A 148 1.03 7.61 4.06
N LEU A 149 1.08 6.34 4.47
CA LEU A 149 0.06 5.31 4.22
C LEU A 149 -0.67 4.97 5.53
N ASN A 150 -1.84 4.32 5.44
CA ASN A 150 -2.62 3.85 6.59
C ASN A 150 -2.19 2.48 7.13
#